data_AF-A0A1F7UNR1-F1
#
_entry.id   AF-A0A1F7UNR1-F1
#
_cell.length_a   1.000
_cell.length_b   1.000
_cell.length_c   1.000
_cell.angle_alpha   90.00
_cell.angle_beta   90.00
_cell.angle_gamma   90.00
#
_symmetry.space_group_name_H-M   'P 1'
#
loop_
_entity.id
_entity.type
_entity.pdbx_description
1 polymer ?
#
loop_
_entity_poly.entity_id
_entity_poly.type
_entity_poly.pdbx_seq_one_letter_code
_entity_poly.pdbx_strand_id
1 'polypeptide(L)' 'MGEGGRRPDEGNTWSALSLAWELGYTIAVPIVVFALGGRWLDRRFDTSPWLLLTGIFISIPISTAIIYIKMMKIINK' A
#
# COMPACT_ATOMS: atom_id res chain seq x y z
N MET A 1 6.72 26.05 -41.99
CA MET A 1 6.15 25.31 -40.83
C MET A 1 7.31 24.63 -40.14
N GLY A 2 7.83 25.20 -39.05
CA GLY A 2 8.99 24.68 -38.34
C GLY A 2 8.57 23.74 -37.23
N GLU A 3 9.02 22.49 -37.29
CA GLU A 3 8.83 21.50 -36.24
C GLU A 3 9.74 21.82 -35.06
N GLY A 4 9.16 22.42 -34.01
CA GLY A 4 9.82 22.64 -32.74
C GLY A 4 10.00 21.32 -32.00
N GLY A 5 11.19 20.72 -32.14
CA GLY A 5 11.62 19.57 -31.33
C GLY A 5 11.57 19.93 -29.85
N ARG A 6 10.64 19.31 -29.12
CA ARG A 6 10.52 19.44 -27.66
C ARG A 6 11.76 18.84 -27.03
N ARG A 7 12.60 19.67 -26.42
CA ARG A 7 13.71 19.22 -25.58
C ARG A 7 13.10 18.51 -24.38
N PRO A 8 13.56 17.31 -23.99
CA PRO A 8 13.06 16.65 -22.79
C PRO A 8 13.45 17.52 -21.60
N ASP A 9 12.45 18.08 -20.93
CA ASP A 9 12.63 18.94 -19.78
C ASP A 9 13.29 18.11 -18.67
N GLU A 10 14.58 18.29 -18.42
CA GLU A 10 15.35 17.54 -17.41
C GLU A 10 14.69 17.62 -16.02
N GLY A 11 13.98 18.72 -15.73
CA GLY A 11 13.17 18.87 -14.51
C GLY A 11 12.02 17.88 -14.37
N ASN A 12 11.41 17.41 -15.47
CA ASN A 12 10.33 16.43 -15.43
C ASN A 12 10.83 15.03 -15.10
N THR A 13 12.03 14.65 -15.54
CA THR A 13 12.58 13.30 -15.27
C THR A 13 12.94 13.14 -13.80
N TRP A 14 13.55 14.16 -13.18
CA TRP A 14 13.83 14.16 -11.74
C TRP A 14 12.56 14.15 -10.90
N SER A 15 11.54 14.92 -11.31
CA SER A 15 10.25 14.94 -10.62
C SER A 15 9.50 13.61 -10.73
N ALA A 16 9.54 12.96 -11.90
CA ALA A 16 8.97 11.63 -12.10
C ALA A 16 9.71 10.56 -11.28
N LEU A 17 11.03 10.66 -11.15
CA LEU A 17 11.83 9.76 -10.34
C LEU A 17 11.53 9.93 -8.84
N SER A 18 11.39 11.17 -8.36
CA SER A 18 10.98 11.46 -6.98
C SER A 18 9.60 10.88 -6.67
N LEU A 19 8.64 11.04 -7.58
CA LEU A 19 7.29 10.45 -7.46
C LEU A 19 7.34 8.92 -7.42
N ALA A 20 8.10 8.30 -8.33
CA ALA A 20 8.26 6.85 -8.35
C ALA A 20 8.91 6.33 -7.06
N TRP A 21 9.87 7.05 -6.50
CA TRP A 21 10.51 6.74 -5.23
C TRP A 21 9.56 6.86 -4.04
N GLU A 22 8.77 7.94 -4.00
CA GLU A 22 7.74 8.18 -2.97
C GLU A 22 6.68 7.07 -2.95
N LEU A 23 6.18 6.71 -4.12
CA LEU A 23 5.24 5.60 -4.29
C LEU A 23 5.89 4.25 -3.92
N GLY A 24 7.14 4.04 -4.34
CA GLY A 24 7.91 2.84 -4.07
C GLY A 24 8.07 2.57 -2.58
N TYR A 25 8.51 3.54 -1.79
CA TYR A 25 8.69 3.35 -0.34
C TYR A 25 7.33 3.25 0.38
N THR A 26 6.32 4.03 -0.04
CA THR A 26 4.97 4.00 0.56
C THR A 26 4.35 2.61 0.47
N ILE A 27 4.65 1.85 -0.59
CA ILE A 27 4.17 0.49 -0.80
C ILE A 27 5.14 -0.52 -0.17
N ALA A 28 6.45 -0.39 -0.41
CA ALA A 28 7.43 -1.38 0.03
C ALA A 28 7.57 -1.44 1.56
N VAL A 29 7.55 -0.30 2.25
CA VAL A 29 7.72 -0.25 3.72
C VAL A 29 6.65 -1.06 4.46
N PRO A 30 5.34 -0.86 4.27
CA PRO A 30 4.33 -1.65 4.98
C PRO A 30 4.41 -3.13 4.59
N ILE A 31 4.65 -3.48 3.32
CA ILE A 31 4.80 -4.88 2.89
C ILE A 31 5.94 -5.55 3.65
N VAL A 32 7.11 -4.92 3.70
CA VAL A 32 8.30 -5.46 4.37
C VAL A 32 8.06 -5.55 5.89
N VAL A 33 7.45 -4.53 6.49
CA VAL A 33 7.14 -4.52 7.94
C VAL A 33 6.16 -5.63 8.31
N PHE A 34 5.06 -5.80 7.57
CA PHE A 34 4.09 -6.85 7.84
C PHE A 34 4.63 -8.24 7.48
N ALA A 35 5.43 -8.38 6.42
CA ALA A 35 6.03 -9.66 6.04
C ALA A 35 7.10 -10.12 7.06
N LEU A 36 8.01 -9.23 7.48
CA LEU A 36 8.99 -9.57 8.51
C LEU A 36 8.35 -9.71 9.89
N GLY A 37 7.40 -8.83 10.25
CA GLY A 37 6.66 -8.90 11.50
C GLY A 37 5.87 -10.20 11.61
N GLY A 38 5.12 -10.56 10.55
CA GLY A 38 4.38 -11.82 10.47
C GLY A 38 5.31 -13.03 10.53
N ARG A 39 6.42 -13.02 9.78
CA ARG A 39 7.40 -14.12 9.78
C ARG A 39 8.12 -14.29 11.12
N TRP A 40 8.44 -13.19 11.80
CA TRP A 40 9.09 -13.23 13.11
C TRP A 40 8.15 -13.80 14.16
N LEU A 41 6.88 -13.40 14.10
CA LEU A 41 5.87 -13.85 15.04
C LEU A 41 5.47 -15.32 14.77
N ASP A 42 5.34 -15.76 13.51
CA ASP A 42 5.17 -17.19 13.15
C ASP A 42 6.33 -18.06 13.67
N ARG A 43 7.58 -17.56 13.59
CA ARG A 43 8.76 -18.26 14.12
C ARG A 43 8.84 -18.30 15.65
N ARG A 44 8.30 -17.28 16.33
CA ARG A 44 8.31 -17.19 17.81
C ARG A 44 7.32 -18.16 18.43
N PHE A 45 6.22 -18.48 17.72
CA PHE A 45 5.13 -19.29 18.24
C PHE A 45 5.10 -20.74 17.73
N ASP A 46 6.07 -21.19 16.91
CA ASP A 46 6.19 -22.56 16.37
C ASP A 46 4.88 -23.12 15.78
N THR A 47 3.98 -22.24 15.35
CA THR A 47 2.66 -22.57 14.83
C THR A 47 2.70 -22.36 13.33
N SER A 48 2.41 -23.43 12.57
CA SER A 48 1.96 -23.39 11.17
C SER A 48 1.03 -22.18 10.94
N PRO A 49 0.91 -21.60 9.73
CA PRO A 49 0.71 -20.15 9.47
C PRO A 49 -0.61 -19.57 10.01
N TRP A 50 -0.75 -19.49 11.32
CA TRP A 50 -1.95 -19.07 12.04
C TRP A 50 -2.10 -17.56 12.03
N LEU A 51 -0.99 -16.80 11.97
CA LEU A 51 -1.05 -15.34 11.83
C LEU A 51 -1.52 -14.89 10.46
N LEU A 52 -1.13 -15.61 9.42
CA LEU A 52 -1.62 -15.37 8.07
C LEU A 52 -3.14 -15.67 8.01
N LEU A 53 -3.55 -16.78 8.63
CA LEU A 53 -4.97 -17.17 8.69
C LEU A 53 -5.82 -16.19 9.52
N THR A 54 -5.33 -15.77 10.69
CA THR A 54 -6.02 -14.80 11.56
C THR A 54 -6.01 -13.39 10.95
N GLY A 55 -4.94 -12.98 10.28
CA GLY A 55 -4.88 -11.73 9.53
C GLY A 55 -5.91 -11.66 8.41
N ILE A 56 -6.11 -12.74 7.66
CA ILE A 56 -7.20 -12.88 6.68
C ILE A 56 -8.56 -12.84 7.38
N PHE A 57 -8.72 -13.55 8.51
CA PHE A 57 -9.97 -13.59 9.27
C PHE A 57 -10.37 -12.22 9.85
N ILE A 58 -9.39 -11.40 10.23
CA ILE A 58 -9.58 -10.05 10.80
C ILE A 58 -9.74 -8.99 9.70
N SER A 59 -9.09 -9.17 8.54
CA SER A 59 -9.19 -8.29 7.36
C SER A 59 -10.63 -8.13 6.87
N ILE A 60 -11.40 -9.22 6.86
CA ILE A 60 -12.79 -9.28 6.38
C ILE A 60 -13.74 -8.38 7.20
N PRO A 61 -13.86 -8.52 8.53
CA PRO A 61 -14.75 -7.68 9.33
C PRO A 61 -14.30 -6.22 9.38
N ILE A 62 -12.99 -5.95 9.40
CA ILE A 62 -12.46 -4.58 9.37
C ILE A 62 -12.81 -3.88 8.06
N SER A 63 -12.58 -4.53 6.92
CA SER A 63 -12.93 -3.98 5.60
C SER A 63 -14.43 -3.73 5.48
N THR A 64 -15.24 -4.68 5.96
CA THR A 64 -16.71 -4.58 5.98
C THR A 64 -17.18 -3.39 6.82
N ALA A 65 -16.62 -3.22 8.03
CA ALA A 65 -16.95 -2.11 8.92
C ALA A 65 -16.59 -0.74 8.32
N ILE A 66 -15.40 -0.61 7.71
CA ILE A 66 -14.96 0.64 7.07
C ILE A 66 -15.88 1.04 5.92
N ILE A 67 -16.29 0.08 5.08
CA ILE A 67 -17.21 0.32 3.96
C ILE A 67 -18.58 0.76 4.48
N TYR A 68 -19.11 0.07 5.49
CA TYR A 68 -20.40 0.39 6.10
C TYR A 68 -20.42 1.82 6.67
N ILE A 69 -19.38 2.19 7.42
CA ILE A 69 -19.23 3.53 7.99
C ILE A 69 -19.12 4.59 6.88
N LYS A 70 -18.36 4.31 5.81
CA LYS A 70 -18.26 5.21 4.64
C LYS A 70 -19.59 5.39 3.92
N MET A 71 -20.35 4.32 3.72
CA MET A 71 -21.69 4.37 3.11
C MET A 71 -22.64 5.21 3.94
N MET A 72 -22.73 4.96 5.25
CA MET A 72 -23.58 5.74 6.16
C MET A 72 -23.21 7.23 6.13
N LYS A 73 -21.90 7.53 6.11
CA LYS A 73 -21.39 8.91 6.09
C LYS A 73 -21.70 9.65 4.78
N ILE A 74 -21.84 8.93 3.66
CA ILE A 74 -22.20 9.51 2.35
C ILE A 74 -23.72 9.69 2.24
N ILE A 75 -24.51 8.76 2.75
CA ILE A 75 -25.98 8.83 2.73
C ILE A 75 -26.50 9.91 3.68
N ASN A 76 -25.82 10.15 4.80
CA ASN A 76 -26.19 11.16 5.79
C ASN A 76 -25.52 12.53 5.54
N LYS A 77 -25.04 12.78 4.32
CA LYS A 77 -24.47 14.05 3.88
C LYS A 77 -25.22 14.56 2.66
#